data_AF-A0A3B9Z5G9-F1
#
_entry.id   AF-A0A3B9Z5G9-F1
#
_cell.length_a   1.000
_cell.length_b   1.000
_cell.length_c   1.000
_cell.angle_alpha   90.00
_cell.angle_beta   90.00
_cell.angle_gamma   90.00
#
_symmetry.space_group_name_H-M   'P 1'
#
loop_
_entity.id
_entity.type
_entity.pdbx_description
1 polymer ?
#
loop_
_entity_poly.entity_id
_entity_poly.type
_entity_poly.pdbx_seq_one_letter_code
_entity_poly.pdbx_strand_id
1 'polypeptide(L)'
;MDIVSLAILLLLLYPVWSIMLRPDLDLWRTDDGEAHLLRIYAMRLAFNEAFALPRWASDLYRGYGYPVFNFYAPLSYYGAILLTALGLSTWDAFRALGIVTIASGATGTYALGRITSSRITGNRDRIPAIAAGMLYVFAPYPFITNLYSRADLPEALGMGILPWFLL
;
A
#
# COMPACT_ATOMS: atom_id res chain seq x y z
N MET A 1 3.22 -0.52 -21.36
CA MET A 1 4.36 0.09 -20.63
C MET A 1 5.63 -0.66 -21.01
N ASP A 2 6.79 -0.01 -21.01
CA ASP A 2 8.06 -0.66 -21.36
C ASP A 2 8.58 -1.45 -20.14
N ILE A 3 8.67 -2.79 -20.26
CA ILE A 3 9.02 -3.69 -19.14
C ILE A 3 10.40 -3.38 -18.58
N VAL A 4 11.37 -3.04 -19.44
CA VAL A 4 12.74 -2.70 -19.03
C VAL A 4 12.74 -1.45 -18.15
N SER A 5 12.02 -0.40 -18.55
CA SER A 5 11.90 0.82 -17.73
C SER A 5 11.26 0.56 -16.37
N LEU A 6 10.25 -0.32 -16.33
CA LEU A 6 9.59 -0.69 -15.07
C LEU A 6 10.50 -1.49 -14.15
N ALA A 7 11.24 -2.45 -14.70
CA ALA A 7 12.23 -3.23 -13.95
C ALA A 7 13.33 -2.34 -13.38
N ILE A 8 13.84 -1.39 -14.18
CA ILE A 8 14.83 -0.39 -13.74
C ILE A 8 14.24 0.46 -12.61
N LEU A 9 13.02 0.96 -12.76
CA LEU A 9 12.37 1.77 -11.73
C LEU A 9 12.22 0.99 -10.41
N LEU A 10 11.70 -0.24 -10.45
CA LEU A 10 11.54 -1.05 -9.25
C LEU A 10 12.88 -1.43 -8.61
N LEU A 11 13.92 -1.66 -9.41
CA LEU A 11 15.28 -1.89 -8.93
C LEU A 11 15.85 -0.65 -8.22
N LEU A 12 15.68 0.54 -8.80
CA LEU A 12 16.13 1.80 -8.20
C LEU A 12 15.40 2.13 -6.89
N LEU A 13 14.17 1.63 -6.75
CA LEU A 13 13.36 1.78 -5.54
C LEU A 13 13.65 0.72 -4.47
N TYR A 14 14.60 -0.20 -4.70
CA TYR A 14 15.02 -1.22 -3.74
C TYR A 14 15.23 -0.68 -2.32
N PRO A 15 15.92 0.45 -2.09
CA PRO A 15 16.14 0.97 -0.74
C PRO A 15 14.85 1.32 0.01
N VAL A 16 13.77 1.62 -0.71
CA VAL A 16 12.48 1.98 -0.12
C VAL A 16 11.68 0.72 0.17
N TRP A 17 11.36 -0.11 -0.83
CA TRP A 17 10.48 -1.26 -0.60
C TRP A 17 11.15 -2.39 0.19
N SER A 18 12.49 -2.51 0.19
CA SER A 18 13.20 -3.52 0.98
C SER A 18 13.06 -3.32 2.49
N ILE A 19 12.69 -2.11 2.95
CA ILE A 19 12.39 -1.85 4.37
C ILE A 19 11.25 -2.75 4.85
N MET A 20 10.25 -3.01 4.01
CA MET A 20 9.14 -3.92 4.34
C MET A 20 9.58 -5.39 4.52
N LEU A 21 10.75 -5.76 4.01
CA LEU A 21 11.32 -7.10 4.15
C LEU A 21 12.25 -7.23 5.36
N ARG A 22 12.55 -6.13 6.04
CA ARG A 22 13.45 -6.14 7.19
C ARG A 22 12.85 -6.96 8.33
N PRO A 23 13.60 -7.93 8.90
CA PRO A 23 13.10 -8.73 10.02
C PRO A 23 12.87 -7.88 11.27
N ASP A 24 13.63 -6.79 11.42
CA ASP A 24 13.58 -5.83 12.54
C ASP A 24 12.57 -4.69 12.35
N LEU A 25 11.80 -4.67 11.25
CA LEU A 25 10.72 -3.68 11.08
C LEU A 25 9.67 -3.86 12.16
N ASP A 26 9.57 -2.92 13.08
CA ASP A 26 8.67 -2.96 14.23
C ASP A 26 7.46 -2.02 14.02
N LEU A 27 6.36 -2.57 13.48
CA LEU A 27 5.11 -1.82 13.29
C LEU A 27 4.41 -1.47 14.61
N TRP A 28 4.75 -2.07 15.75
CA TRP A 28 4.17 -1.67 17.03
C TRP A 28 4.71 -0.32 17.52
N ARG A 29 5.85 0.14 16.99
CA ARG A 29 6.43 1.46 17.30
C ARG A 29 5.96 2.57 16.35
N THR A 30 5.12 2.25 15.39
CA THR A 30 4.52 3.23 14.47
C THR A 30 3.21 3.76 15.02
N ASP A 31 2.79 4.92 14.55
CA ASP A 31 1.64 5.64 15.13
C ASP A 31 0.33 4.83 15.05
N ASP A 32 0.05 4.21 13.90
CA ASP A 32 -1.22 3.51 13.59
C ASP A 32 -1.04 1.98 13.39
N GLY A 33 0.20 1.46 13.43
CA GLY A 33 0.51 0.08 13.02
C GLY A 33 -0.18 -1.00 13.84
N GLU A 34 -0.21 -0.86 15.17
CA GLU A 34 -0.94 -1.79 16.05
C GLU A 34 -2.42 -1.87 15.66
N ALA A 35 -3.06 -0.72 15.45
CA ALA A 35 -4.47 -0.64 15.10
C ALA A 35 -4.76 -1.32 13.75
N HIS A 36 -3.92 -1.11 12.73
CA HIS A 36 -4.10 -1.75 11.44
C HIS A 36 -3.89 -3.27 11.48
N LEU A 37 -2.90 -3.75 12.24
CA LEU A 37 -2.67 -5.19 12.40
C LEU A 37 -3.85 -5.88 13.10
N LEU A 38 -4.36 -5.28 14.18
CA LEU A 38 -5.54 -5.79 14.89
C LEU A 38 -6.77 -5.81 13.97
N ARG A 39 -6.96 -4.79 13.13
CA ARG A 39 -8.07 -4.75 12.17
C ARG A 39 -7.92 -5.81 11.07
N ILE A 40 -6.73 -6.02 10.51
CA ILE A 40 -6.50 -7.10 9.53
C ILE A 40 -6.80 -8.46 10.17
N TYR A 41 -6.33 -8.68 11.40
CA TYR A 41 -6.59 -9.92 12.14
C TYR A 41 -8.08 -10.13 12.41
N ALA A 42 -8.78 -9.13 12.94
CA ALA A 42 -10.22 -9.20 13.21
C ALA A 42 -11.03 -9.44 11.92
N MET A 43 -10.66 -8.79 10.82
CA MET A 43 -11.31 -9.02 9.53
C MET A 43 -11.05 -10.44 9.01
N ARG A 44 -9.86 -11.01 9.24
CA ARG A 44 -9.53 -12.39 8.85
C ARG A 44 -10.40 -13.39 9.61
N LEU A 45 -10.59 -13.20 10.91
CA LEU A 45 -11.47 -14.06 11.71
C LEU A 45 -12.92 -14.01 11.19
N ALA A 46 -13.47 -12.80 11.04
CA ALA A 46 -14.83 -12.62 10.54
C ALA A 46 -15.03 -13.17 9.12
N PHE A 47 -14.03 -13.02 8.26
CA PHE A 47 -14.11 -13.50 6.88
C PHE A 47 -14.10 -15.04 6.79
N ASN A 48 -13.42 -15.73 7.71
CA ASN A 48 -13.47 -17.19 7.81
C ASN A 48 -14.84 -17.71 8.25
N GLU A 49 -15.65 -16.91 8.94
CA GLU A 49 -16.98 -17.30 9.41
C GLU A 49 -18.07 -17.05 8.37
N ALA A 50 -18.09 -15.87 7.76
CA ALA A 50 -19.22 -15.40 6.95
C ALA A 50 -18.85 -14.94 5.53
N PHE A 51 -17.56 -14.94 5.17
CA PHE A 51 -17.05 -14.48 3.86
C PHE A 51 -17.60 -13.09 3.45
N ALA A 52 -17.76 -12.19 4.43
CA ALA A 52 -18.34 -10.87 4.25
C ALA A 52 -17.62 -9.82 5.11
N LEU A 53 -17.82 -8.53 4.80
CA LEU A 53 -17.33 -7.44 5.63
C LEU A 53 -18.05 -7.46 6.99
N PRO A 54 -17.35 -7.61 8.13
CA PRO A 54 -18.00 -7.52 9.42
C PRO A 54 -18.47 -6.09 9.68
N ARG A 55 -19.78 -5.92 9.86
CA ARG A 55 -20.34 -4.64 10.33
C ARG A 55 -20.00 -4.36 11.79
N TRP A 56 -19.71 -5.40 12.57
CA TRP A 56 -19.32 -5.33 13.96
C TRP A 56 -18.17 -6.30 14.19
N ALA A 57 -17.00 -5.80 14.58
CA ALA A 57 -15.85 -6.63 14.92
C ALA A 57 -15.78 -6.81 16.43
N SER A 58 -16.26 -7.94 16.95
CA SER A 58 -16.40 -8.23 18.39
C SER A 58 -15.10 -8.12 19.16
N ASP A 59 -14.00 -8.57 18.57
CA ASP A 59 -12.71 -8.72 19.27
C ASP A 59 -11.97 -7.39 19.42
N LEU A 60 -12.37 -6.38 18.65
CA LEU A 60 -11.79 -5.04 18.74
C LEU A 60 -12.28 -4.31 19.99
N TYR A 61 -11.54 -3.25 20.35
CA TYR A 61 -11.84 -2.42 21.51
C TYR A 61 -11.98 -3.23 22.81
N ARG A 62 -11.02 -4.13 23.06
CA ARG A 62 -10.97 -5.01 24.26
C ARG A 62 -12.21 -5.91 24.43
N GLY A 63 -12.81 -6.36 23.32
CA GLY A 63 -13.96 -7.28 23.35
C GLY A 63 -15.32 -6.59 23.45
N TYR A 64 -15.38 -5.27 23.56
CA TYR A 64 -16.65 -4.52 23.50
C TYR A 64 -17.19 -4.42 22.08
N GLY A 65 -16.34 -4.66 21.07
CA GLY A 65 -16.69 -4.59 19.67
C GLY A 65 -16.56 -3.19 19.06
N TYR A 66 -16.35 -3.15 17.75
CA TYR A 66 -16.12 -1.89 17.03
C TYR A 66 -16.61 -1.95 15.56
N PRO A 67 -17.40 -0.97 15.07
CA PRO A 67 -17.96 -0.98 13.71
C PRO A 67 -17.02 -0.38 12.66
N VAL A 68 -15.69 -0.53 12.81
CA VAL A 68 -14.68 0.21 12.04
C VAL A 68 -14.81 0.09 10.53
N PHE A 69 -15.13 -1.11 10.04
CA PHE A 69 -15.12 -1.40 8.61
C PHE A 69 -16.27 -0.74 7.84
N ASN A 70 -17.29 -0.22 8.54
CA ASN A 70 -18.35 0.57 7.90
C ASN A 70 -17.88 1.98 7.55
N PHE A 71 -16.86 2.50 8.26
CA PHE A 71 -16.50 3.92 8.20
C PHE A 71 -15.07 4.15 7.70
N TYR A 72 -14.19 3.16 7.81
CA TYR A 72 -12.77 3.37 7.60
C TYR A 72 -12.21 2.39 6.55
N ALA A 73 -12.00 2.92 5.34
CA ALA A 73 -11.22 2.36 4.23
C ALA A 73 -11.23 0.82 4.10
N PRO A 74 -12.40 0.18 3.87
CA PRO A 74 -12.53 -1.28 3.88
C PRO A 74 -11.69 -1.97 2.79
N LEU A 75 -11.43 -1.32 1.66
CA LEU A 75 -10.71 -1.90 0.53
C LEU A 75 -9.29 -2.34 0.89
N SER A 76 -8.58 -1.58 1.73
CA SER A 76 -7.22 -1.91 2.15
C SER A 76 -7.20 -3.20 2.97
N TYR A 77 -8.21 -3.40 3.83
CA TYR A 77 -8.32 -4.63 4.60
C TYR A 77 -8.73 -5.82 3.72
N TYR A 78 -9.59 -5.63 2.72
CA TYR A 78 -9.83 -6.68 1.71
C TYR A 78 -8.55 -7.10 0.98
N GLY A 79 -7.69 -6.14 0.60
CA GLY A 79 -6.39 -6.43 0.02
C GLY A 79 -5.52 -7.29 0.93
N ALA A 80 -5.50 -6.98 2.23
CA ALA A 80 -4.79 -7.78 3.21
C ALA A 80 -5.42 -9.18 3.40
N ILE A 81 -6.76 -9.29 3.39
CA ILE A 81 -7.45 -10.58 3.48
C ILE A 81 -7.09 -11.51 2.32
N LEU A 82 -7.05 -11.00 1.09
CA LEU A 82 -6.63 -11.80 -0.07
C LEU A 82 -5.24 -12.40 0.14
N LEU A 83 -4.31 -11.63 0.69
CA LEU A 83 -2.96 -12.11 1.01
C LEU A 83 -2.97 -13.15 2.14
N THR A 84 -3.75 -12.94 3.21
CA THR A 84 -3.87 -13.93 4.29
C THR A 84 -4.55 -15.23 3.83
N ALA A 85 -5.45 -15.16 2.85
CA ALA A 85 -6.08 -16.32 2.23
C ALA A 85 -5.08 -17.15 1.40
N LEU A 86 -4.00 -16.53 0.91
CA LEU A 86 -2.85 -17.21 0.30
C LEU A 86 -1.88 -17.83 1.32
N GLY A 87 -2.21 -17.76 2.61
CA GLY A 87 -1.42 -18.35 3.70
C GLY A 87 -0.45 -17.39 4.39
N LEU A 88 -0.42 -16.11 4.01
CA LEU A 88 0.42 -15.13 4.70
C LEU A 88 -0.12 -14.86 6.12
N SER A 89 0.79 -14.59 7.04
CA SER A 89 0.42 -14.06 8.35
C SER A 89 -0.17 -12.65 8.21
N THR A 90 -0.91 -12.18 9.22
CA THR A 90 -1.41 -10.78 9.27
C THR A 90 -0.30 -9.77 9.02
N TRP A 91 0.87 -10.06 9.59
CA TRP A 91 2.06 -9.23 9.50
C TRP A 91 2.67 -9.22 8.11
N ASP A 92 2.83 -10.40 7.50
CA ASP A 92 3.36 -10.51 6.15
C ASP A 92 2.38 -9.95 5.11
N ALA A 93 1.06 -10.09 5.34
CA ALA A 93 0.04 -9.48 4.52
C ALA A 93 0.12 -7.95 4.55
N PHE A 94 0.34 -7.34 5.72
CA PHE A 94 0.59 -5.90 5.84
C PHE A 94 1.83 -5.49 5.01
N ARG A 95 2.96 -6.17 5.21
CA ARG A 95 4.23 -5.88 4.52
C ARG A 95 4.10 -6.02 3.00
N ALA A 96 3.50 -7.12 2.55
CA ALA A 96 3.27 -7.38 1.14
C ALA A 96 2.34 -6.35 0.51
N LEU A 97 1.25 -5.96 1.20
CA LEU A 97 0.37 -4.90 0.70
C LEU A 97 1.08 -3.53 0.67
N GLY A 98 1.95 -3.24 1.64
CA GLY A 98 2.82 -2.06 1.63
C GLY A 98 3.73 -2.02 0.39
N ILE A 99 4.36 -3.14 0.04
CA ILE A 99 5.19 -3.26 -1.18
C ILE A 99 4.34 -3.05 -2.44
N VAL A 100 3.16 -3.68 -2.52
CA VAL A 100 2.21 -3.50 -3.64
C VAL A 100 1.81 -2.04 -3.79
N THR A 101 1.53 -1.37 -2.68
CA THR A 101 1.20 0.05 -2.61
C THR A 101 2.32 0.94 -3.17
N ILE A 102 3.57 0.72 -2.75
CA ILE A 102 4.74 1.44 -3.29
C ILE A 102 4.90 1.17 -4.79
N ALA A 103 4.83 -0.09 -5.20
CA ALA A 103 4.97 -0.48 -6.59
C ALA A 103 3.87 0.14 -7.47
N SER A 104 2.63 0.15 -6.99
CA SER A 104 1.50 0.82 -7.64
C SER A 104 1.75 2.32 -7.81
N GLY A 105 2.18 3.01 -6.74
CA GLY A 105 2.47 4.44 -6.79
C GLY A 105 3.59 4.77 -7.77
N ALA A 106 4.67 3.97 -7.78
CA ALA A 106 5.80 4.12 -8.69
C ALA A 106 5.37 3.93 -10.15
N THR A 107 4.71 2.81 -10.45
CA THR A 107 4.33 2.42 -11.81
C THR A 107 3.21 3.30 -12.37
N GLY A 108 2.26 3.71 -11.54
CA GLY A 108 1.23 4.67 -11.90
C GLY A 108 1.80 6.05 -12.18
N THR A 109 2.73 6.54 -11.36
CA THR A 109 3.40 7.83 -11.61
C THR A 109 4.26 7.77 -12.87
N TYR A 110 4.93 6.64 -13.13
CA TYR A 110 5.63 6.43 -14.39
C TYR A 110 4.65 6.49 -15.58
N ALA A 111 3.49 5.81 -15.50
CA ALA A 111 2.47 5.87 -16.55
C ALA A 111 2.00 7.32 -16.80
N LEU A 112 1.74 8.06 -15.72
CA LEU A 112 1.33 9.46 -15.77
C LEU A 112 2.40 10.32 -16.42
N GLY A 113 3.67 10.14 -16.02
CA GLY A 113 4.81 10.83 -16.63
C GLY A 113 4.93 10.57 -18.13
N ARG A 114 4.71 9.32 -18.59
CA ARG A 114 4.72 8.97 -20.02
C ARG A 114 3.61 9.69 -20.79
N ILE A 115 2.41 9.77 -20.22
CA ILE A 115 1.26 10.42 -20.86
C ILE A 115 1.46 11.94 -20.89
N THR A 116 1.85 12.53 -19.77
CA THR A 116 2.09 13.98 -19.65
C THR A 116 3.22 14.43 -20.57
N SER A 117 4.34 13.69 -20.63
CA SER A 117 5.41 13.95 -21.59
C SER A 117 4.89 13.93 -23.02
N SER A 118 4.07 12.92 -23.37
CA SER A 118 3.48 12.82 -24.70
C SER A 118 2.63 14.03 -25.06
N ARG A 119 1.89 14.58 -24.09
CA ARG A 119 1.00 15.75 -24.26
C ARG A 119 1.79 17.06 -24.41
N ILE A 120 2.95 17.18 -23.77
CA ILE A 120 3.75 18.43 -23.75
C ILE A 120 4.76 18.48 -24.90
N THR A 121 5.56 17.42 -25.07
CA THR A 121 6.70 17.39 -26.00
C THR A 121 6.41 16.62 -27.29
N GLY A 122 5.25 15.93 -27.37
CA GLY A 122 4.95 14.98 -28.44
C GLY A 122 5.67 13.63 -28.28
N ASN A 123 6.61 13.52 -27.34
CA ASN A 123 7.40 12.31 -27.10
C ASN A 123 7.01 11.62 -25.80
N ARG A 124 7.07 10.28 -25.78
CA ARG A 124 6.80 9.47 -24.58
C ARG A 124 8.11 9.17 -23.87
N ASP A 125 8.76 10.20 -23.36
CA ASP A 125 10.11 10.11 -22.81
C ASP A 125 10.16 9.22 -21.56
N ARG A 126 11.12 8.29 -21.55
CA ARG A 126 11.22 7.25 -20.51
C ARG A 126 11.93 7.77 -19.25
N ILE A 127 13.02 8.51 -19.44
CA ILE A 127 13.85 9.04 -18.36
C ILE A 127 13.05 9.96 -17.43
N PRO A 128 12.33 10.99 -17.91
CA PRO A 128 11.54 11.85 -17.01
C PRO A 128 10.41 11.07 -16.32
N ALA A 129 9.84 10.05 -16.97
CA ALA A 129 8.83 9.20 -16.35
C ALA A 129 9.41 8.31 -15.22
N ILE A 130 10.62 7.76 -15.39
CA ILE A 130 11.34 7.04 -14.32
C ILE A 130 11.66 8.00 -13.18
N ALA A 131 12.19 9.18 -13.50
CA ALA A 131 12.52 10.20 -12.51
C ALA A 131 11.27 10.63 -11.72
N ALA A 132 10.13 10.85 -12.37
CA ALA A 132 8.87 11.16 -11.72
C ALA A 132 8.42 10.04 -10.76
N GLY A 133 8.47 8.78 -11.19
CA GLY A 133 8.16 7.63 -10.33
C GLY A 133 9.07 7.53 -9.11
N MET A 134 10.37 7.78 -9.28
CA MET A 134 11.33 7.84 -8.17
C MET A 134 11.00 8.98 -7.21
N LEU A 135 10.87 10.21 -7.72
CA LEU A 135 10.60 11.39 -6.90
C LEU A 135 9.31 11.24 -6.10
N TYR A 136 8.28 10.63 -6.67
CA TYR A 136 7.03 10.38 -5.97
C TYR A 136 7.20 9.40 -4.80
N VAL A 137 7.94 8.31 -5.00
CA VAL A 137 8.16 7.31 -3.94
C VAL A 137 9.12 7.81 -2.86
N PHE A 138 10.15 8.56 -3.25
CA PHE A 138 11.10 9.19 -2.33
C PHE A 138 10.57 10.46 -1.68
N ALA A 139 9.42 10.99 -2.12
CA ALA A 139 8.79 12.11 -1.44
C ALA A 139 8.51 11.73 0.02
N PRO A 140 8.70 12.65 0.97
CA PRO A 140 8.55 12.33 2.39
C PRO A 140 7.16 11.77 2.72
N TYR A 141 6.11 12.32 2.14
CA TYR A 141 4.76 12.02 2.58
C TYR A 141 4.20 10.63 2.16
N PRO A 142 4.18 10.26 0.86
CA PRO A 142 3.36 9.15 0.39
C PRO A 142 3.66 7.79 1.03
N PHE A 143 4.95 7.49 1.24
CA PHE A 143 5.37 6.18 1.78
C PHE A 143 6.32 6.31 2.96
N ILE A 144 7.20 7.32 3.02
CA ILE A 144 8.09 7.49 4.19
C ILE A 144 7.28 7.83 5.44
N THR A 145 6.46 8.88 5.40
CA THR A 145 5.57 9.24 6.52
C THR A 145 4.44 8.24 6.67
N ASN A 146 3.61 8.06 5.64
CA ASN A 146 2.37 7.28 5.79
C ASN A 146 2.63 5.80 6.04
N LEU A 147 3.55 5.16 5.31
CA LEU A 147 3.74 3.71 5.42
C LEU A 147 4.78 3.32 6.48
N TYR A 148 5.87 4.09 6.65
CA TYR A 148 6.96 3.70 7.57
C TYR A 148 6.94 4.40 8.92
N SER A 149 6.52 5.67 9.01
CA SER A 149 6.40 6.36 10.31
C SER A 149 5.06 6.05 10.97
N ARG A 150 3.97 6.16 10.21
CA ARG A 150 2.61 5.99 10.72
C ARG A 150 2.09 4.57 10.59
N ALA A 151 2.55 3.82 9.59
CA ALA A 151 1.94 2.56 9.18
C ALA A 151 0.44 2.68 8.82
N ASP A 152 0.02 3.85 8.35
CA ASP A 152 -1.30 4.11 7.78
C ASP A 152 -1.38 3.49 6.37
N LEU A 153 -1.55 2.17 6.36
CA LEU A 153 -1.62 1.38 5.14
C LEU A 153 -2.77 1.84 4.22
N PRO A 154 -3.95 2.23 4.73
CA PRO A 154 -5.02 2.73 3.87
C PRO A 154 -4.72 4.05 3.18
N GLU A 155 -4.15 5.03 3.87
CA GLU A 155 -3.73 6.28 3.24
C GLU A 155 -2.58 6.03 2.24
N ALA A 156 -1.61 5.20 2.61
CA ALA A 156 -0.54 4.78 1.71
C ALA A 156 -1.10 4.12 0.43
N LEU A 157 -2.08 3.22 0.55
CA LEU A 157 -2.73 2.60 -0.61
C LEU A 157 -3.45 3.65 -1.47
N GLY A 158 -4.11 4.62 -0.84
CA GLY A 158 -4.70 5.79 -1.50
C GLY A 158 -3.66 6.54 -2.35
N MET A 159 -2.47 6.78 -1.79
CA MET A 159 -1.34 7.35 -2.52
C MET A 159 -0.81 6.42 -3.62
N GLY A 160 -0.77 5.11 -3.37
CA GLY A 160 -0.36 4.12 -4.36
C GLY A 160 -1.28 4.06 -5.58
N ILE A 161 -2.58 4.29 -5.42
CA ILE A 161 -3.56 4.28 -6.53
C ILE A 161 -3.77 5.64 -7.17
N LEU A 162 -3.52 6.75 -6.45
CA LEU A 162 -3.78 8.12 -6.90
C LEU A 162 -3.24 8.43 -8.31
N PRO A 163 -1.98 8.10 -8.67
CA PRO A 163 -1.45 8.41 -10.00
C PRO A 163 -2.22 7.74 -11.14
N TRP A 164 -2.83 6.57 -10.90
CA TRP A 164 -3.63 5.86 -11.89
C TRP A 164 -4.95 6.56 -12.20
N PHE A 165 -5.54 7.25 -11.24
CA PHE A 165 -6.74 8.06 -11.44
C PHE A 165 -6.48 9.33 -12.25
N LEU A 166 -5.22 9.73 -12.41
CA LEU A 166 -4.82 10.96 -13.11
C LEU A 166 -4.41 10.75 -14.58
N LEU A 167 -4.40 9.51 -15.08
CA LEU A 167 -4.04 9.18 -16.47
C LEU A 167 -5.07 9.71 -17.48
#